data_AF-D3B2B3-F1
#
_entry.id   AF-D3B2B3-F1
#
_cell.length_a   1.000
_cell.length_b   1.000
_cell.length_c   1.000
_cell.angle_alpha   90.00
_cell.angle_beta   90.00
_cell.angle_gamma   90.00
#
_symmetry.space_group_name_H-M   'P 1'
#
loop_
_entity.id
_entity.type
_entity.pdbx_description
1 polymer ?
#
loop_
_entity_poly.entity_id
_entity_poly.type
_entity_poly.pdbx_seq_one_letter_code
_entity_poly.pdbx_strand_id
1 'polypeptide(L)'
;MSIQKRRNRIGTKNENLYDWPHQEYENIESNYATQEYIQDKINAIIEPPESHDIYVWQYEQIRQFTLELNHFATHLKEVCNAKTCDKMKATEDCDKNFPKR
;
A
#
# COMPACT_ATOMS: atom_id res chain seq x y z
N MET A 1 -18.76 -12.55 -20.75
CA MET A 1 -17.35 -12.12 -20.64
C MET A 1 -16.95 -12.30 -19.18
N SER A 2 -15.93 -13.12 -18.89
CA SER A 2 -15.52 -13.34 -17.49
C SER A 2 -14.74 -12.12 -17.00
N ILE A 3 -15.27 -11.43 -15.99
CA ILE A 3 -14.56 -10.34 -15.31
C ILE A 3 -13.32 -10.96 -14.64
N GLN A 4 -12.14 -10.69 -15.18
CA GLN A 4 -10.88 -11.10 -14.59
C GLN A 4 -10.62 -10.24 -13.36
N LYS A 5 -10.79 -10.81 -12.16
CA LYS A 5 -10.56 -10.11 -10.90
C LYS A 5 -9.07 -9.76 -10.77
N ARG A 6 -8.74 -8.47 -10.76
CA ARG A 6 -7.38 -7.93 -10.52
C ARG A 6 -6.99 -8.09 -9.06
N ARG A 7 -6.40 -9.24 -8.72
CA ARG A 7 -5.99 -9.58 -7.34
C ARG A 7 -4.69 -10.35 -7.34
N ASN A 8 -3.80 -9.99 -6.41
CA ASN A 8 -2.59 -10.75 -6.15
C ASN A 8 -2.98 -12.09 -5.54
N ARG A 9 -2.62 -13.20 -6.20
CA ARG A 9 -2.90 -14.55 -5.69
C ARG A 9 -1.91 -14.89 -4.57
N ILE A 10 -2.30 -15.82 -3.70
CA ILE A 10 -1.40 -16.37 -2.69
C ILE A 10 -0.18 -16.96 -3.42
N GLY A 11 1.03 -16.57 -3.00
CA GLY A 11 2.28 -17.00 -3.63
C GLY A 11 2.70 -16.20 -4.87
N THR A 12 2.03 -15.08 -5.19
CA THR A 12 2.52 -14.15 -6.23
C THR A 12 3.90 -13.62 -5.84
N LYS A 13 4.86 -13.72 -6.76
CA LYS A 13 6.21 -13.16 -6.56
C LYS A 13 6.13 -11.64 -6.48
N ASN A 14 7.05 -11.02 -5.72
CA ASN A 14 7.09 -9.57 -5.55
C ASN A 14 7.17 -8.82 -6.91
N GLU A 15 7.99 -9.34 -7.83
CA GLU A 15 8.16 -8.80 -9.19
C GLU A 15 6.88 -8.76 -10.03
N ASN A 16 5.90 -9.61 -9.69
CA ASN A 16 4.64 -9.75 -10.43
C ASN A 16 3.45 -9.15 -9.66
N LEU A 17 3.69 -8.47 -8.54
CA LEU A 17 2.61 -7.80 -7.81
C LEU A 17 2.09 -6.64 -8.65
N TYR A 18 0.76 -6.56 -8.76
CA TYR A 18 0.09 -5.49 -9.48
C TYR A 18 0.38 -5.42 -10.98
N ASP A 19 0.95 -6.49 -11.57
CA ASP A 19 1.26 -6.57 -13.00
C ASP A 19 0.00 -6.88 -13.83
N TRP A 20 -0.88 -5.89 -13.93
CA TRP A 20 -2.09 -5.93 -14.74
C TRP A 20 -2.06 -4.87 -15.84
N PRO A 21 -2.84 -5.06 -16.92
CA PRO A 21 -2.92 -4.08 -18.00
C PRO A 21 -3.54 -2.77 -17.48
N HIS A 22 -2.95 -1.64 -17.87
CA HIS A 22 -3.45 -0.34 -17.42
C HIS A 22 -4.89 -0.10 -17.88
N GLN A 23 -5.75 0.41 -17.00
CA GLN A 23 -7.11 0.85 -17.34
C GLN A 23 -7.43 2.22 -16.74
N GLU A 24 -8.15 3.02 -17.51
CA GLU A 24 -8.73 4.27 -17.01
C GLU A 24 -9.86 3.97 -16.03
N TYR A 25 -10.02 4.83 -15.01
CA TYR A 25 -10.98 4.62 -13.93
C TYR A 25 -12.42 4.37 -14.42
N GLU A 26 -12.87 5.11 -15.45
CA GLU A 26 -14.21 5.00 -16.03
C GLU A 26 -14.49 3.64 -16.67
N ASN A 27 -13.45 2.95 -17.13
CA ASN A 27 -13.56 1.65 -17.81
C ASN A 27 -13.56 0.46 -16.84
N ILE A 28 -13.43 0.70 -15.52
CA ILE A 28 -13.35 -0.36 -14.51
C ILE A 28 -14.75 -0.70 -14.00
N GLU A 29 -15.37 -1.69 -14.64
CA GLU A 29 -16.68 -2.23 -14.25
C GLU A 29 -16.56 -3.27 -13.11
N SER A 30 -16.14 -2.82 -11.91
CA SER A 30 -15.96 -3.68 -10.73
C SER A 30 -16.45 -2.99 -9.45
N ASN A 31 -17.00 -3.76 -8.51
CA ASN A 31 -17.28 -3.27 -7.14
C ASN A 31 -16.01 -2.83 -6.40
N TYR A 32 -14.84 -3.20 -6.92
CA TYR A 32 -13.53 -2.84 -6.39
C TYR A 32 -12.80 -1.84 -7.29
N ALA A 33 -13.51 -1.08 -8.14
CA ALA A 33 -12.90 -0.20 -9.14
C ALA A 33 -11.85 0.75 -8.55
N THR A 34 -12.14 1.38 -7.42
CA THR A 34 -11.19 2.25 -6.71
C THR A 34 -9.93 1.51 -6.28
N GLN A 35 -10.06 0.30 -5.73
CA GLN A 35 -8.92 -0.52 -5.31
C GLN A 35 -8.05 -0.91 -6.51
N GLU A 36 -8.70 -1.38 -7.57
CA GLU A 36 -8.04 -1.83 -8.79
C GLU A 36 -7.29 -0.67 -9.48
N TYR A 37 -7.89 0.52 -9.49
CA TYR A 37 -7.27 1.74 -10.04
C TYR A 37 -6.06 2.20 -9.23
N ILE A 38 -6.17 2.23 -7.90
CA ILE A 38 -5.05 2.62 -7.02
C ILE A 38 -3.88 1.64 -7.17
N GLN A 39 -4.17 0.33 -7.26
CA GLN A 39 -3.15 -0.71 -7.42
C GLN A 39 -2.40 -0.62 -8.75
N ASP A 40 -3.11 -0.29 -9.83
CA ASP A 40 -2.53 -0.05 -11.16
C ASP A 40 -1.61 1.18 -11.20
N LYS A 41 -1.83 2.14 -10.30
CA LYS A 41 -1.09 3.41 -10.22
C LYS A 41 -0.18 3.53 -8.99
N ILE A 42 0.21 2.42 -8.37
CA ILE A 42 0.94 2.43 -7.10
C ILE A 42 2.25 3.23 -7.11
N ASN A 43 2.87 3.38 -8.28
CA ASN A 43 4.11 4.15 -8.48
C ASN A 43 3.87 5.64 -8.78
N ALA A 44 2.62 6.11 -8.74
CA ALA A 44 2.24 7.48 -9.06
C ALA A 44 1.37 8.08 -7.94
N ILE A 45 1.54 9.38 -7.70
CA ILE A 45 0.61 10.15 -6.88
C ILE A 45 -0.61 10.44 -7.75
N ILE A 46 -1.78 9.97 -7.31
CA ILE A 46 -3.04 10.10 -8.04
C ILE A 46 -4.04 10.95 -7.25
N GLU A 47 -4.63 11.93 -7.93
CA GLU A 47 -5.73 12.72 -7.40
C GLU A 47 -7.05 11.91 -7.50
N PRO A 48 -8.00 12.15 -6.58
CA PRO A 48 -9.32 11.53 -6.69
C PRO A 48 -10.03 11.98 -7.97
N PRO A 49 -10.75 11.09 -8.68
CA PRO A 49 -11.63 11.49 -9.78
C PRO A 49 -12.70 12.48 -9.30
N GLU A 50 -13.08 13.45 -10.13
CA GLU A 50 -13.97 14.57 -9.73
C GLU A 50 -15.31 14.12 -9.12
N SER A 51 -15.84 13.00 -9.58
CA SER A 51 -17.14 12.46 -9.13
C SER A 51 -17.03 11.43 -8.00
N HIS A 52 -15.83 11.16 -7.47
CA HIS A 52 -15.61 10.13 -6.47
C HIS A 52 -15.74 10.67 -5.05
N ASP A 53 -16.31 9.87 -4.14
CA ASP A 53 -16.39 10.23 -2.73
C ASP A 53 -14.98 10.28 -2.12
N ILE A 54 -14.62 11.46 -1.61
CA ILE A 54 -13.30 11.72 -1.04
C ILE A 54 -13.00 10.85 0.19
N TYR A 55 -14.01 10.49 0.98
CA TYR A 55 -13.82 9.66 2.17
C TYR A 55 -13.54 8.21 1.78
N VAL A 56 -14.22 7.72 0.74
CA VAL A 56 -13.95 6.39 0.17
C VAL A 56 -12.56 6.36 -0.44
N TRP A 57 -12.17 7.42 -1.18
CA TRP A 57 -10.83 7.55 -1.72
C TRP A 57 -9.75 7.47 -0.65
N GLN A 58 -9.87 8.28 0.41
CA GLN A 58 -8.91 8.32 1.52
C GLN A 58 -8.81 6.97 2.21
N TYR A 59 -9.94 6.30 2.46
CA TYR A 59 -9.96 4.98 3.06
C TYR A 59 -9.20 3.96 2.21
N GLU A 60 -9.45 3.94 0.89
CA GLU A 60 -8.80 2.99 -0.01
C GLU A 60 -7.30 3.26 -0.20
N GLN A 61 -6.89 4.53 -0.19
CA GLN A 61 -5.48 4.93 -0.18
C GLN A 61 -4.75 4.43 1.09
N ILE A 62 -5.35 4.66 2.27
CA ILE A 62 -4.78 4.17 3.55
C ILE A 62 -4.72 2.64 3.57
N ARG A 63 -5.75 1.98 3.04
CA ARG A 63 -5.78 0.53 2.91
C ARG A 63 -4.63 0.04 2.04
N GLN A 64 -4.40 0.63 0.87
CA GLN A 64 -3.30 0.26 -0.01
C GLN A 64 -1.94 0.53 0.64
N PHE A 65 -1.76 1.70 1.26
CA PHE A 65 -0.52 2.04 1.99
C PHE A 65 -0.21 1.03 3.09
N THR A 66 -1.23 0.57 3.83
CA THR A 66 -1.06 -0.42 4.89
C THR A 66 -0.63 -1.78 4.32
N LEU A 67 -1.16 -2.18 3.16
CA LEU A 67 -0.74 -3.41 2.47
C LEU A 67 0.74 -3.33 2.05
N GLU A 68 1.16 -2.23 1.44
CA GLU A 68 2.57 -2.02 1.05
C GLU A 68 3.51 -1.98 2.25
N LEU A 69 3.11 -1.30 3.32
CA LEU A 69 3.89 -1.24 4.55
C LEU A 69 4.06 -2.63 5.17
N ASN A 70 3.03 -3.48 5.13
CA ASN A 70 3.11 -4.85 5.60
C ASN A 70 4.06 -5.70 4.74
N HIS A 71 4.01 -5.54 3.41
CA HIS A 71 4.96 -6.20 2.52
C HIS A 71 6.39 -5.75 2.84
N PHE A 72 6.62 -4.45 2.99
CA PHE A 72 7.92 -3.90 3.35
C PHE A 72 8.43 -4.41 4.72
N ALA A 73 7.60 -4.39 5.76
CA ALA A 73 7.97 -4.90 7.08
C ALA A 73 8.36 -6.38 7.06
N THR A 74 7.68 -7.18 6.22
CA THR A 74 8.01 -8.61 6.06
C THR A 74 9.41 -8.80 5.46
N HIS A 75 9.81 -7.95 4.50
CA HIS A 75 11.15 -8.01 3.90
C HIS A 75 12.26 -7.63 4.91
N LEU A 76 11.94 -6.77 5.88
CA LEU A 76 12.89 -6.34 6.92
C LEU A 76 13.05 -7.32 8.07
N LYS A 77 12.22 -8.37 8.17
CA LYS A 77 12.16 -9.26 9.34
C LYS A 77 13.50 -9.93 9.69
N GLU A 78 14.34 -10.21 8.70
CA GLU A 78 15.66 -10.85 8.93
C GLU A 78 16.65 -9.90 9.61
N VAL A 79 16.57 -8.59 9.32
CA VAL A 79 17.47 -7.56 9.87
C VAL A 79 16.89 -6.82 11.07
N CYS A 80 15.56 -6.68 11.14
CA CYS A 80 14.82 -6.04 12.23
C CYS A 80 14.11 -7.11 13.05
N ASN A 81 14.72 -7.51 14.16
CA ASN A 81 14.21 -8.52 15.08
C ASN A 81 14.45 -8.07 16.54
N ALA A 82 13.90 -8.80 17.51
CA ALA A 82 13.99 -8.41 18.93
C ALA A 82 15.43 -8.30 19.48
N LYS A 83 16.44 -8.89 18.80
CA LYS A 83 17.85 -8.78 19.19
C LYS A 83 18.51 -7.53 18.60
N THR A 84 18.15 -7.15 17.37
CA THR A 84 18.73 -6.00 16.66
C THR A 84 17.99 -4.70 16.93
N CYS A 85 16.68 -4.77 17.15
CA CYS A 85 15.79 -3.64 17.42
C CYS A 85 14.97 -3.94 18.70
N ASP A 86 15.58 -3.68 19.85
CA ASP A 86 14.97 -3.92 21.18
C ASP A 86 13.81 -2.97 21.48
N LYS A 87 13.80 -1.79 20.85
CA LYS A 87 12.78 -0.76 20.96
C LYS A 87 12.45 -0.21 19.57
N MET A 88 11.21 0.24 19.40
CA MET A 88 10.80 0.99 18.21
C MET A 88 11.45 2.37 18.24
N LYS A 89 12.43 2.61 17.37
CA LYS A 89 13.17 3.87 17.26
C LYS A 89 13.23 4.31 15.81
N ALA A 90 13.12 5.62 15.58
CA ALA A 90 13.26 6.21 14.25
C ALA A 90 14.68 6.79 14.01
N THR A 91 15.39 7.14 15.08
CA THR A 91 16.79 7.61 15.06
C THR A 91 17.54 7.10 16.30
N GLU A 92 18.87 7.17 16.27
CA GLU A 92 19.73 6.77 17.41
C GLU A 92 19.57 7.72 18.63
N ASP A 93 19.08 8.94 18.40
CA ASP A 93 19.12 10.05 19.37
C ASP A 93 17.91 10.16 20.31
N CYS A 94 16.89 9.32 20.17
CA CYS A 94 15.65 9.45 20.95
C CYS A 94 15.80 9.23 22.47
N ASP A 95 16.96 8.78 22.97
CA ASP A 95 17.15 8.42 24.38
C ASP A 95 18.13 9.32 25.16
N LYS A 96 18.73 10.39 24.59
CA LYS A 96 19.82 11.10 25.30
C LYS A 96 19.58 12.52 25.81
N ASN A 97 18.63 13.32 25.32
CA ASN A 97 18.38 14.68 25.87
C ASN A 97 17.13 15.38 25.28
N PHE A 98 15.94 14.80 25.38
CA PHE A 98 14.72 15.58 25.09
C PHE A 98 14.19 16.24 26.38
N PRO A 99 14.27 17.59 26.51
CA PRO A 99 13.48 18.26 27.53
C PRO A 99 12.00 18.08 27.17
N LYS A 100 11.22 17.56 28.11
CA LYS A 100 9.76 17.48 27.98
C LYS A 100 9.24 18.90 27.77
N ARG A 101 8.63 19.18 26.62
CA ARG A 101 7.71 20.32 26.49
C ARG A 101 6.43 20.00 27.24
#